data_AF-A0A935KNX1-F1
#
_entry.id   AF-A0A935KNX1-F1
#
_cell.length_a   1.000
_cell.length_b   1.000
_cell.length_c   1.000
_cell.angle_alpha   90.00
_cell.angle_beta   90.00
_cell.angle_gamma   90.00
#
_symmetry.space_group_name_H-M   'P 1'
#
loop_
_entity.id
_entity.type
_entity.pdbx_description
1 polymer ?
#
loop_
_entity_poly.entity_id
_entity_poly.type
_entity_poly.pdbx_seq_one_letter_code
_entity_poly.pdbx_strand_id
1 'polypeptide(L)'
;MVITVLLWGAIAPALLAAGLLLFALQPWASAAPHDAAGAATPHRGRWGAAVALAAGYLVGHWGLAGGPLSTNNDISQMLLYLAAAGGVVGALDALWRPPLLLRWALRLALCGASSWLLLRPLLAQGGPLLQHALAISTVAGGMLAAWSLVDGAAESEPGPGLGLALLLWVVAGAAVLVMAGTAAVGQLAGALAAGLGGLWVLTWRWPAVGRLASAAPVLALVAVGQWAVGLFYAELPKASFVLLVLAPLGLVLVQLPLLARRAPLVRLALRLSLVALLAGPAVAIAARHYFVPAAAASGGTSGAAGSPADDANYGY
;
A
#
# COMPACT_ATOMS: atom_id res chain seq x y z
N MET A 1 -19.25 -2.68 17.10
CA MET A 1 -18.23 -1.93 16.33
C MET A 1 -16.95 -2.73 16.10
N VAL A 2 -16.27 -3.24 17.13
CA VAL A 2 -14.99 -3.97 16.99
C VAL A 2 -15.08 -5.18 16.05
N ILE A 3 -16.13 -6.01 16.19
CA ILE A 3 -16.33 -7.20 15.33
C ILE A 3 -16.44 -6.80 13.85
N THR A 4 -17.18 -5.73 13.55
CA THR A 4 -17.36 -5.21 12.20
C THR A 4 -16.03 -4.74 11.60
N VAL A 5 -15.23 -3.98 12.36
CA VAL A 5 -13.91 -3.52 11.92
C VAL A 5 -12.94 -4.69 11.70
N LEU A 6 -12.96 -5.70 12.57
CA LEU A 6 -12.11 -6.89 12.40
C LEU A 6 -12.53 -7.71 11.16
N LEU A 7 -13.83 -7.90 10.98
CA LEU A 7 -14.37 -8.66 9.86
C LEU A 7 -14.02 -7.99 8.53
N TRP A 8 -14.31 -6.70 8.39
CA TRP A 8 -14.12 -5.97 7.13
C TRP A 8 -12.71 -5.45 6.93
N GLY A 9 -12.01 -5.07 7.99
CA GLY A 9 -10.65 -4.53 7.92
C GLY A 9 -9.55 -5.60 7.88
N ALA A 10 -9.84 -6.85 8.23
CA ALA A 10 -8.81 -7.90 8.25
C ALA A 10 -9.27 -9.22 7.62
N ILE A 11 -10.34 -9.82 8.13
CA ILE A 11 -10.70 -11.20 7.77
C ILE A 11 -11.18 -11.30 6.31
N ALA A 12 -12.16 -10.49 5.92
CA ALA A 12 -12.74 -10.54 4.59
C ALA A 12 -11.72 -10.19 3.47
N PRO A 13 -10.90 -9.12 3.58
CA PRO A 13 -9.84 -8.82 2.61
C PRO A 13 -8.85 -9.98 2.43
N ALA A 14 -8.40 -10.56 3.55
CA ALA A 14 -7.43 -11.66 3.53
C ALA A 14 -8.01 -12.92 2.87
N LEU A 15 -9.23 -13.31 3.25
CA LEU A 15 -9.90 -14.50 2.70
C LEU A 15 -10.22 -14.33 1.22
N LEU A 16 -10.70 -13.15 0.80
CA LEU A 16 -11.02 -12.90 -0.60
C LEU A 16 -9.76 -12.88 -1.48
N ALA A 17 -8.71 -12.19 -1.05
CA ALA A 17 -7.44 -12.18 -1.75
C ALA A 17 -6.87 -13.61 -1.86
N ALA A 18 -6.89 -14.38 -0.78
CA ALA A 18 -6.44 -15.76 -0.81
C ALA A 18 -7.30 -16.64 -1.75
N GLY A 19 -8.63 -16.56 -1.63
CA GLY A 19 -9.57 -17.34 -2.43
C GLY A 19 -9.46 -17.05 -3.93
N LEU A 20 -9.40 -15.77 -4.33
CA LEU A 20 -9.25 -15.38 -5.73
C LEU A 20 -7.90 -15.81 -6.31
N LEU A 21 -6.83 -15.74 -5.52
CA LEU A 21 -5.53 -16.21 -5.96
C LEU A 21 -5.55 -17.73 -6.18
N LEU A 22 -6.09 -18.50 -5.22
CA LEU A 22 -6.28 -19.95 -5.37
C LEU A 22 -7.11 -20.30 -6.61
N PHE A 23 -8.18 -19.56 -6.85
CA PHE A 23 -9.03 -19.74 -8.04
C PHE A 23 -8.28 -19.43 -9.33
N ALA A 24 -7.50 -18.34 -9.39
CA ALA A 24 -6.72 -17.97 -10.58
C ALA A 24 -5.60 -18.97 -10.91
N LEU A 25 -5.14 -19.71 -9.90
CA LEU A 25 -4.06 -20.69 -10.04
C LEU A 25 -4.54 -22.10 -10.32
N GLN A 26 -5.71 -22.46 -9.81
CA GLN A 26 -6.26 -23.81 -9.83
C GLN A 26 -5.20 -24.89 -9.52
N PRO A 27 -4.52 -24.84 -8.35
CA PRO A 27 -3.42 -25.77 -8.04
C PRO A 27 -3.85 -27.24 -8.11
N TRP A 28 -5.14 -27.55 -7.94
CA TRP A 28 -5.73 -28.88 -8.08
C TRP A 28 -5.84 -29.38 -9.53
N ALA A 29 -5.88 -28.48 -10.53
CA ALA A 29 -5.98 -28.86 -11.95
C ALA A 29 -4.63 -29.36 -12.52
N SER A 30 -3.53 -29.11 -11.81
CA SER A 30 -2.17 -29.43 -12.24
C SER A 30 -1.71 -30.86 -11.92
N ALA A 31 -2.61 -31.72 -11.42
CA ALA A 31 -2.32 -33.15 -11.21
C ALA A 31 -2.29 -33.97 -12.52
N ALA A 32 -2.37 -33.31 -13.69
CA ALA A 32 -2.14 -33.96 -14.97
C ALA A 32 -0.72 -34.56 -15.00
N PRO A 33 -0.56 -35.84 -15.35
CA PRO A 33 0.73 -36.54 -15.31
C PRO A 33 1.82 -35.73 -16.00
N HIS A 34 2.97 -35.58 -15.32
CA HIS A 34 4.17 -34.87 -15.78
C HIS A 34 4.87 -35.55 -16.99
N ASP A 35 4.18 -36.45 -17.67
CA ASP A 35 4.73 -37.30 -18.71
C ASP A 35 4.48 -36.67 -20.09
N ALA A 36 5.27 -35.66 -20.44
CA ALA A 36 5.76 -35.41 -21.81
C ALA A 36 6.52 -34.06 -21.89
N ALA A 37 7.83 -34.15 -21.77
CA ALA A 37 8.82 -33.30 -22.44
C ALA A 37 8.63 -31.77 -22.40
N GLY A 38 9.15 -31.13 -21.36
CA GLY A 38 9.87 -29.84 -21.46
C GLY A 38 9.09 -28.59 -21.90
N ALA A 39 7.77 -28.66 -22.13
CA ALA A 39 6.98 -27.50 -22.50
C ALA A 39 6.88 -26.54 -21.31
N ALA A 40 7.49 -25.35 -21.46
CA ALA A 40 7.44 -24.27 -20.49
C ALA A 40 6.00 -24.09 -19.99
N THR A 41 5.76 -24.39 -18.71
CA THR A 41 4.41 -24.32 -18.16
C THR A 41 3.82 -22.93 -18.43
N PRO A 42 2.62 -22.87 -19.02
CA PRO A 42 2.04 -21.66 -19.57
C PRO A 42 1.83 -20.58 -18.50
N HIS A 43 1.65 -19.35 -18.97
CA HIS A 43 1.44 -18.07 -18.26
C HIS A 43 0.31 -18.03 -17.21
N ARG A 44 -0.25 -19.18 -16.79
CA ARG A 44 -1.38 -19.30 -15.87
C ARG A 44 -1.04 -18.69 -14.50
N GLY A 45 -1.98 -17.90 -13.97
CA GLY A 45 -1.91 -17.30 -12.63
C GLY A 45 -1.09 -16.02 -12.47
N ARG A 46 -0.42 -15.52 -13.50
CA ARG A 46 0.46 -14.32 -13.41
C ARG A 46 -0.28 -13.02 -13.04
N TRP A 47 -1.52 -12.89 -13.47
CA TRP A 47 -2.40 -11.75 -13.17
C TRP A 47 -3.11 -11.89 -11.82
N GLY A 48 -3.10 -13.09 -11.22
CA GLY A 48 -3.91 -13.43 -10.06
C GLY A 48 -3.62 -12.57 -8.84
N ALA A 49 -2.35 -12.25 -8.57
CA ALA A 49 -1.96 -11.45 -7.41
C ALA A 49 -2.49 -10.00 -7.49
N ALA A 50 -2.46 -9.39 -8.68
CA ALA A 50 -3.00 -8.04 -8.91
C ALA A 50 -4.50 -7.96 -8.60
N VAL A 51 -5.27 -8.86 -9.24
CA VAL A 51 -6.73 -8.92 -9.10
C VAL A 51 -7.12 -9.29 -7.67
N ALA A 52 -6.44 -10.27 -7.08
CA ALA A 52 -6.71 -10.73 -5.73
C ALA A 52 -6.44 -9.63 -4.68
N LEU A 53 -5.31 -8.91 -4.78
CA LEU A 53 -5.00 -7.82 -3.85
C LEU A 53 -5.97 -6.66 -4.00
N ALA A 54 -6.26 -6.25 -5.25
CA ALA A 54 -7.22 -5.19 -5.53
C ALA A 54 -8.59 -5.56 -4.98
N ALA A 55 -9.12 -6.74 -5.29
CA ALA A 55 -10.41 -7.19 -4.78
C ALA A 55 -10.47 -7.28 -3.25
N GLY A 56 -9.41 -7.82 -2.61
CA GLY A 56 -9.30 -7.85 -1.16
C GLY A 56 -9.39 -6.45 -0.55
N TYR A 57 -8.64 -5.49 -1.12
CA TYR A 57 -8.72 -4.09 -0.71
C TYR A 57 -10.11 -3.49 -0.94
N LEU A 58 -10.70 -3.68 -2.12
CA LEU A 58 -12.03 -3.16 -2.46
C LEU A 58 -13.11 -3.63 -1.47
N VAL A 59 -13.07 -4.91 -1.07
CA VAL A 59 -14.00 -5.46 -0.07
C VAL A 59 -13.77 -4.88 1.31
N GLY A 60 -12.52 -4.69 1.72
CA GLY A 60 -12.24 -4.02 2.99
C GLY A 60 -12.64 -2.55 2.97
N HIS A 61 -12.42 -1.87 1.85
CA HIS A 61 -12.84 -0.49 1.65
C HIS A 61 -14.36 -0.35 1.76
N TRP A 62 -15.11 -1.20 1.04
CA TRP A 62 -16.57 -1.20 1.09
C TRP A 62 -17.09 -1.43 2.51
N GLY A 63 -16.56 -2.43 3.21
CA GLY A 63 -17.00 -2.75 4.57
C GLY A 63 -16.67 -1.69 5.62
N LEU A 64 -15.58 -0.94 5.44
CA LEU A 64 -15.13 0.09 6.39
C LEU A 64 -15.68 1.49 6.09
N ALA A 65 -15.68 1.91 4.82
CA ALA A 65 -16.06 3.26 4.39
C ALA A 65 -17.53 3.38 3.93
N GLY A 66 -18.25 2.25 3.86
CA GLY A 66 -19.56 2.18 3.23
C GLY A 66 -19.45 1.99 1.72
N GLY A 67 -20.59 1.73 1.07
CA GLY A 67 -20.61 1.33 -0.34
C GLY A 67 -20.12 2.39 -1.33
N PRO A 68 -19.80 1.96 -2.57
CA PRO A 68 -19.20 2.79 -3.62
C PRO A 68 -20.08 3.95 -4.12
N LEU A 69 -21.26 4.15 -3.52
CA LEU A 69 -22.30 5.08 -3.95
C LEU A 69 -22.64 6.13 -2.89
N SER A 70 -21.88 6.25 -1.79
CA SER A 70 -22.04 7.45 -0.97
C SER A 70 -21.57 8.65 -1.80
N THR A 71 -22.49 9.53 -2.20
CA THR A 71 -22.26 10.64 -3.14
C THR A 71 -21.29 11.72 -2.66
N ASN A 72 -20.64 11.52 -1.52
CA ASN A 72 -19.63 12.46 -1.03
C ASN A 72 -18.31 12.24 -1.78
N ASN A 73 -17.80 13.30 -2.39
CA ASN A 73 -16.48 13.38 -3.02
C ASN A 73 -15.34 13.26 -1.98
N ASP A 74 -15.41 12.29 -1.09
CA ASP A 74 -14.36 12.02 -0.12
C ASP A 74 -13.15 11.42 -0.84
N ILE A 75 -11.96 11.96 -0.52
CA ILE A 75 -10.68 11.54 -1.08
C ILE A 75 -10.42 10.05 -0.81
N SER A 76 -10.99 9.52 0.28
CA SER A 76 -10.95 8.09 0.59
C SER A 76 -11.47 7.24 -0.58
N GLN A 77 -12.56 7.64 -1.25
CA GLN A 77 -13.12 6.90 -2.39
C GLN A 77 -12.19 6.88 -3.60
N MET A 78 -11.32 7.88 -3.75
CA MET A 78 -10.33 7.87 -4.82
C MET A 78 -9.39 6.66 -4.69
N LEU A 79 -9.08 6.24 -3.46
CA LEU A 79 -8.25 5.06 -3.21
C LEU A 79 -8.91 3.75 -3.69
N LEU A 80 -10.24 3.67 -3.66
CA LEU A 80 -11.00 2.55 -4.23
C LEU A 80 -10.73 2.46 -5.75
N TYR A 81 -10.86 3.58 -6.46
CA TYR A 81 -10.60 3.64 -7.89
C TYR A 81 -9.12 3.37 -8.23
N LEU A 82 -8.18 3.83 -7.40
CA LEU A 82 -6.75 3.53 -7.56
C LEU A 82 -6.45 2.04 -7.40
N ALA A 83 -7.10 1.36 -6.44
CA ALA A 83 -6.95 -0.08 -6.27
C ALA A 83 -7.48 -0.85 -7.50
N ALA A 84 -8.65 -0.47 -8.02
CA ALA A 84 -9.22 -1.06 -9.22
C ALA A 84 -8.31 -0.83 -10.44
N ALA A 85 -7.87 0.42 -10.66
CA ALA A 85 -6.96 0.76 -11.76
C ALA A 85 -5.64 -0.01 -11.66
N GLY A 86 -5.05 -0.08 -10.47
CA GLY A 86 -3.84 -0.85 -10.21
C GLY A 86 -4.02 -2.34 -10.47
N GLY A 87 -5.18 -2.91 -10.11
CA GLY A 87 -5.52 -4.30 -10.35
C GLY A 87 -5.64 -4.62 -11.85
N VAL A 88 -6.36 -3.78 -12.60
CA VAL A 88 -6.52 -3.89 -14.06
C VAL A 88 -5.16 -3.78 -14.74
N VAL A 89 -4.37 -2.78 -14.40
CA VAL A 89 -3.06 -2.55 -15.03
C VAL A 89 -2.08 -3.65 -14.68
N GLY A 90 -2.05 -4.11 -13.43
CA GLY A 90 -1.23 -5.25 -13.02
C GLY A 90 -1.61 -6.54 -13.72
N ALA A 91 -2.91 -6.77 -13.96
CA ALA A 91 -3.39 -7.91 -14.74
C ALA A 91 -3.00 -7.79 -16.22
N LEU A 92 -3.18 -6.62 -16.84
CA LEU A 92 -2.82 -6.37 -18.23
C LEU A 92 -1.31 -6.48 -18.47
N ASP A 93 -0.48 -5.91 -17.60
CA ASP A 93 0.99 -6.00 -17.69
C ASP A 93 1.44 -7.47 -17.61
N ALA A 94 0.79 -8.26 -16.74
CA ALA A 94 1.06 -9.68 -16.58
C ALA A 94 0.61 -10.54 -17.77
N LEU A 95 -0.48 -10.15 -18.45
CA LEU A 95 -1.06 -10.87 -19.60
C LEU A 95 -0.39 -10.49 -20.93
N TRP A 96 -0.22 -9.20 -21.19
CA TRP A 96 0.22 -8.68 -22.49
C TRP A 96 1.71 -8.42 -22.59
N ARG A 97 2.42 -8.22 -21.46
CA ARG A 97 3.85 -7.87 -21.43
C ARG A 97 4.19 -6.74 -22.41
N PRO A 98 3.59 -5.56 -22.23
CA PRO A 98 3.79 -4.43 -23.13
C PRO A 98 5.28 -4.11 -23.33
N PRO A 99 5.69 -3.56 -24.49
CA PRO A 99 7.05 -3.12 -24.70
C PRO A 99 7.46 -2.09 -23.65
N LEU A 100 8.76 -2.05 -23.32
CA LEU A 100 9.32 -1.27 -22.21
C LEU A 100 8.84 0.19 -22.20
N LEU A 101 8.84 0.84 -23.36
CA LEU A 101 8.40 2.23 -23.51
C LEU A 101 6.92 2.41 -23.15
N LEU A 102 6.04 1.51 -23.61
CA LEU A 102 4.62 1.56 -23.27
C LEU A 102 4.39 1.27 -21.79
N ARG A 103 5.14 0.34 -21.20
CA ARG A 103 5.12 0.04 -19.77
C ARG A 103 5.45 1.28 -18.93
N TRP A 104 6.51 2.01 -19.29
CA TRP A 104 6.90 3.25 -18.61
C TRP A 104 5.92 4.40 -18.85
N ALA A 105 5.43 4.58 -20.08
CA ALA A 105 4.43 5.58 -20.39
C ALA A 105 3.15 5.35 -19.56
N LEU A 106 2.68 4.10 -19.46
CA LEU A 106 1.52 3.74 -18.65
C LEU A 106 1.75 4.01 -17.15
N ARG A 107 2.92 3.65 -16.61
CA ARG A 107 3.30 3.95 -15.22
C ARG A 107 3.29 5.45 -14.93
N LEU A 108 3.95 6.24 -15.78
CA LEU A 108 4.01 7.70 -15.64
C LEU A 108 2.62 8.32 -15.72
N ALA A 109 1.81 7.91 -16.71
CA ALA A 109 0.45 8.39 -16.87
C ALA A 109 -0.43 8.07 -15.65
N LEU A 110 -0.37 6.84 -15.14
CA LEU A 110 -1.15 6.44 -13.97
C LEU A 110 -0.70 7.13 -12.69
N CYS A 111 0.61 7.18 -12.41
CA CYS A 111 1.12 7.88 -11.23
C CYS A 111 0.79 9.37 -11.27
N GLY A 112 0.94 10.01 -12.44
CA GLY A 112 0.58 11.41 -12.65
C GLY A 112 -0.92 11.67 -12.47
N ALA A 113 -1.76 10.89 -13.15
CA ALA A 113 -3.23 11.00 -13.05
C ALA A 113 -3.72 10.73 -11.61
N SER A 114 -3.18 9.72 -10.93
CA SER A 114 -3.52 9.39 -9.54
C SER A 114 -3.16 10.52 -8.60
N SER A 115 -1.96 11.10 -8.76
CA SER A 115 -1.49 12.22 -7.94
C SER A 115 -2.33 13.48 -8.16
N TRP A 116 -2.65 13.77 -9.42
CA TRP A 116 -3.54 14.88 -9.77
C TRP A 116 -4.94 14.68 -9.17
N LEU A 117 -5.50 13.48 -9.26
CA LEU A 117 -6.82 13.14 -8.73
C LEU A 117 -6.87 13.29 -7.20
N LEU A 118 -5.86 12.75 -6.49
CA LEU A 118 -5.77 12.83 -5.03
C LEU A 118 -5.57 14.27 -4.52
N LEU A 119 -4.87 15.10 -5.28
CA LEU A 119 -4.58 16.49 -4.90
C LEU A 119 -5.60 17.48 -5.47
N ARG A 120 -6.56 17.05 -6.29
CA ARG A 120 -7.56 17.92 -6.91
C ARG A 120 -8.27 18.84 -5.91
N PRO A 121 -8.69 18.40 -4.70
CA PRO A 121 -9.28 19.29 -3.71
C PRO A 121 -8.32 20.40 -3.26
N LEU A 122 -7.04 20.09 -3.06
CA LEU A 122 -6.00 21.07 -2.72
C LEU A 122 -5.79 22.08 -3.87
N LEU A 123 -5.81 21.61 -5.13
CA LEU A 123 -5.68 22.49 -6.30
C LEU A 123 -6.86 23.46 -6.44
N ALA A 124 -8.05 23.05 -6.02
CA ALA A 124 -9.26 23.87 -6.09
C ALA A 124 -9.26 25.04 -5.09
N GLN A 125 -8.47 24.96 -4.02
CA GLN A 125 -8.35 26.04 -3.02
C GLN A 125 -7.56 27.25 -3.53
N GLY A 126 -6.93 27.14 -4.71
CA GLY A 126 -6.06 28.18 -5.26
C GLY A 126 -4.70 28.22 -4.56
N GLY A 127 -3.69 28.72 -5.27
CA GLY A 127 -2.33 28.77 -4.75
C GLY A 127 -1.29 28.92 -5.87
N PRO A 128 -0.01 29.13 -5.52
CA PRO A 128 1.05 29.23 -6.51
C PRO A 128 1.17 27.93 -7.32
N LEU A 129 1.16 28.05 -8.65
CA LEU A 129 1.27 26.90 -9.58
C LEU A 129 2.49 26.02 -9.28
N LEU A 130 3.61 26.64 -8.88
CA LEU A 130 4.83 25.93 -8.53
C LEU A 130 4.63 24.98 -7.34
N GLN A 131 3.90 25.41 -6.30
CA GLN A 131 3.64 24.57 -5.13
C GLN A 131 2.78 23.36 -5.49
N HIS A 132 1.75 23.57 -6.32
CA HIS A 132 0.92 22.50 -6.84
C HIS A 132 1.71 21.50 -7.70
N ALA A 133 2.56 22.00 -8.59
CA ALA A 133 3.41 21.17 -9.43
C ALA A 133 4.39 20.32 -8.59
N LEU A 134 5.00 20.90 -7.55
CA LEU A 134 5.89 20.19 -6.64
C LEU A 134 5.14 19.12 -5.83
N ALA A 135 3.93 19.41 -5.35
CA ALA A 135 3.11 18.45 -4.63
C ALA A 135 2.74 17.24 -5.51
N ILE A 136 2.22 17.49 -6.73
CA ILE A 136 1.88 16.44 -7.69
C ILE A 136 3.13 15.63 -8.05
N SER A 137 4.25 16.28 -8.33
CA SER A 137 5.50 15.62 -8.71
C SER A 137 6.05 14.74 -7.59
N THR A 138 5.90 15.18 -6.33
CA THR A 138 6.36 14.42 -5.16
C THR A 138 5.54 13.14 -4.96
N VAL A 139 4.21 13.22 -5.06
CA VAL A 139 3.34 12.04 -4.95
C VAL A 139 3.55 11.09 -6.13
N ALA A 140 3.60 11.62 -7.36
CA ALA A 140 3.78 10.82 -8.56
C ALA A 140 5.14 10.15 -8.59
N GLY A 141 6.19 10.87 -8.20
CA GLY A 141 7.55 10.34 -8.05
C GLY A 141 7.62 9.24 -6.98
N GLY A 142 6.95 9.44 -5.84
CA GLY A 142 6.87 8.43 -4.78
C GLY A 142 6.15 7.15 -5.23
N MET A 143 5.01 7.28 -5.91
CA MET A 143 4.28 6.15 -6.50
C MET A 143 5.14 5.42 -7.55
N LEU A 144 5.78 6.15 -8.45
CA LEU A 144 6.62 5.57 -9.51
C LEU A 144 7.84 4.85 -8.93
N ALA A 145 8.49 5.44 -7.92
CA ALA A 145 9.60 4.83 -7.22
C ALA A 145 9.17 3.55 -6.50
N ALA A 146 8.10 3.60 -5.70
CA ALA A 146 7.57 2.43 -5.03
C ALA A 146 7.17 1.31 -6.01
N TRP A 147 6.47 1.66 -7.09
CA TRP A 147 6.11 0.70 -8.15
C TRP A 147 7.36 0.02 -8.71
N SER A 148 8.35 0.81 -9.14
CA SER A 148 9.56 0.29 -9.79
C SER A 148 10.40 -0.58 -8.85
N LEU A 149 10.52 -0.20 -7.57
CA LEU A 149 11.25 -0.96 -6.56
C LEU A 149 10.57 -2.29 -6.23
N VAL A 150 9.24 -2.28 -6.05
CA VAL A 150 8.46 -3.49 -5.75
C VAL A 150 8.46 -4.44 -6.94
N ASP A 151 8.26 -3.92 -8.15
CA ASP A 151 8.26 -4.72 -9.38
C ASP A 151 9.64 -5.34 -9.64
N GLY A 152 10.72 -4.55 -9.58
CA GLY A 152 12.09 -5.06 -9.73
C GLY A 152 12.43 -6.11 -8.66
N ALA A 153 11.98 -5.91 -7.42
CA ALA A 153 12.21 -6.90 -6.37
C ALA A 153 11.42 -8.19 -6.56
N ALA A 154 10.20 -8.10 -7.07
CA ALA A 154 9.37 -9.26 -7.36
C ALA A 154 9.81 -10.04 -8.60
N GLU A 155 10.38 -9.36 -9.60
CA GLU A 155 10.96 -10.01 -10.79
C GLU A 155 12.23 -10.78 -10.45
N SER A 156 13.13 -10.20 -9.65
CA SER A 156 14.38 -10.85 -9.26
C SER A 156 14.15 -12.07 -8.37
N GLU A 157 13.23 -11.98 -7.40
CA GLU A 157 13.05 -13.03 -6.38
C GLU A 157 11.61 -13.23 -5.92
N PRO A 158 10.84 -14.09 -6.62
CA PRO A 158 9.55 -14.50 -6.13
C PRO A 158 9.71 -15.35 -4.86
N GLY A 159 8.88 -15.10 -3.85
CA GLY A 159 8.84 -15.95 -2.67
C GLY A 159 8.22 -15.32 -1.42
N PRO A 160 8.01 -16.13 -0.37
CA PRO A 160 7.36 -15.70 0.87
C PRO A 160 8.14 -14.61 1.62
N GLY A 161 9.46 -14.57 1.46
CA GLY A 161 10.30 -13.55 2.08
C GLY A 161 10.02 -12.14 1.55
N LEU A 162 9.69 -12.00 0.26
CA LEU A 162 9.28 -10.72 -0.31
C LEU A 162 7.90 -10.30 0.22
N GLY A 163 6.94 -11.22 0.25
CA GLY A 163 5.59 -10.95 0.75
C GLY A 163 5.60 -10.46 2.21
N LEU A 164 6.43 -11.05 3.07
CA LEU A 164 6.57 -10.61 4.46
C LEU A 164 7.17 -9.20 4.57
N ALA A 165 8.17 -8.87 3.75
CA ALA A 165 8.78 -7.55 3.75
C ALA A 165 7.82 -6.47 3.24
N LEU A 166 7.03 -6.78 2.21
CA LEU A 166 5.97 -5.89 1.72
C LEU A 166 4.84 -5.74 2.77
N LEU A 167 4.49 -6.80 3.47
CA LEU A 167 3.51 -6.76 4.56
C LEU A 167 3.99 -5.82 5.68
N LEU A 168 5.24 -5.97 6.13
CA LEU A 168 5.85 -5.10 7.13
C LEU A 168 5.82 -3.63 6.69
N TRP A 169 6.14 -3.36 5.42
CA TRP A 169 6.11 -2.02 4.84
C TRP A 169 4.70 -1.39 4.88
N VAL A 170 3.67 -2.12 4.44
CA VAL A 170 2.28 -1.62 4.45
C VAL A 170 1.76 -1.46 5.89
N VAL A 171 2.07 -2.40 6.79
CA VAL A 171 1.68 -2.33 8.20
C VAL A 171 2.30 -1.12 8.90
N ALA A 172 3.59 -0.84 8.65
CA ALA A 172 4.24 0.35 9.20
C ALA A 172 3.58 1.63 8.67
N GLY A 173 3.23 1.67 7.38
CA GLY A 173 2.46 2.77 6.80
C GLY A 173 1.09 2.96 7.43
N ALA A 174 0.36 1.87 7.71
CA ALA A 174 -0.92 1.90 8.40
C ALA A 174 -0.78 2.46 9.82
N ALA A 175 0.23 2.01 10.57
CA ALA A 175 0.51 2.52 11.91
C ALA A 175 0.83 4.02 11.91
N VAL A 176 1.64 4.47 10.95
CA VAL A 176 1.98 5.89 10.76
C VAL A 176 0.72 6.74 10.50
N LEU A 177 -0.21 6.26 9.68
CA LEU A 177 -1.47 6.98 9.39
C LEU A 177 -2.39 7.08 10.61
N VAL A 178 -2.49 6.01 11.41
CA VAL A 178 -3.24 6.05 12.68
C VAL A 178 -2.64 7.10 13.63
N MET A 179 -1.31 7.15 13.75
CA MET A 179 -0.60 8.11 14.59
C MET A 179 -0.66 9.55 14.04
N ALA A 180 -0.89 9.71 12.74
CA ALA A 180 -1.17 11.01 12.11
C ALA A 180 -2.64 11.46 12.28
N GLY A 181 -3.41 10.82 13.17
CA GLY A 181 -4.79 11.22 13.45
C GLY A 181 -5.82 10.83 12.39
N THR A 182 -5.44 10.07 11.35
CA THR A 182 -6.39 9.54 10.34
C THR A 182 -6.65 8.06 10.51
N ALA A 183 -7.35 7.72 11.59
CA ALA A 183 -7.71 6.34 11.91
C ALA A 183 -8.44 5.63 10.76
N ALA A 184 -9.34 6.31 10.05
CA ALA A 184 -10.08 5.73 8.91
C ALA A 184 -9.14 5.31 7.76
N VAL A 185 -8.22 6.20 7.35
CA VAL A 185 -7.24 5.88 6.28
C VAL A 185 -6.25 4.81 6.77
N GLY A 186 -5.87 4.83 8.04
CA GLY A 186 -5.06 3.79 8.67
C GLY A 186 -5.74 2.42 8.67
N GLN A 187 -7.05 2.34 8.92
CA GLN A 187 -7.82 1.09 8.82
C GLN A 187 -7.90 0.57 7.38
N LEU A 188 -8.08 1.46 6.39
CA LEU A 188 -8.01 1.08 4.97
C LEU A 188 -6.62 0.56 4.59
N ALA A 189 -5.54 1.14 5.12
CA ALA A 189 -4.18 0.61 4.94
C ALA A 189 -4.02 -0.76 5.60
N GLY A 190 -4.67 -0.97 6.76
CA GLY A 190 -4.81 -2.28 7.40
C GLY A 190 -5.52 -3.31 6.50
N ALA A 191 -6.58 -2.92 5.79
CA ALA A 191 -7.25 -3.81 4.83
C ALA A 191 -6.34 -4.21 3.66
N LEU A 192 -5.53 -3.27 3.14
CA LEU A 192 -4.49 -3.58 2.14
C LEU A 192 -3.47 -4.58 2.70
N ALA A 193 -2.98 -4.35 3.92
CA ALA A 193 -2.05 -5.26 4.59
C ALA A 193 -2.66 -6.64 4.80
N ALA A 194 -3.93 -6.73 5.19
CA ALA A 194 -4.62 -8.00 5.39
C ALA A 194 -4.78 -8.79 4.09
N GLY A 195 -5.18 -8.13 3.00
CA GLY A 195 -5.21 -8.74 1.67
C GLY A 195 -3.84 -9.29 1.27
N LEU A 196 -2.78 -8.49 1.45
CA LEU A 196 -1.41 -8.90 1.19
C LEU A 196 -0.96 -10.06 2.10
N GLY A 197 -1.36 -10.07 3.37
CA GLY A 197 -1.13 -11.16 4.30
C GLY A 197 -1.77 -12.46 3.84
N GLY A 198 -3.01 -12.40 3.32
CA GLY A 198 -3.68 -13.55 2.70
C GLY A 198 -2.89 -14.11 1.51
N LEU A 199 -2.40 -13.25 0.62
CA LEU A 199 -1.53 -13.67 -0.49
C LEU A 199 -0.23 -14.29 0.03
N TRP A 200 0.40 -13.65 1.02
CA TRP A 200 1.68 -14.10 1.60
C TRP A 200 1.55 -15.51 2.19
N VAL A 201 0.50 -15.81 2.97
CA VAL A 201 0.28 -17.16 3.52
C VAL A 201 0.25 -18.21 2.41
N LEU A 202 -0.38 -17.93 1.27
CA LEU A 202 -0.42 -18.87 0.14
C LEU A 202 0.96 -19.10 -0.49
N THR A 203 1.82 -18.07 -0.50
CA THR A 203 3.19 -18.22 -1.05
C THR A 203 4.08 -19.18 -0.26
N TRP A 204 3.75 -19.47 1.01
CA TRP A 204 4.46 -20.50 1.79
C TRP A 204 4.17 -21.90 1.26
N ARG A 205 2.90 -22.19 0.98
CA ARG A 205 2.48 -23.51 0.51
C ARG A 205 2.77 -23.73 -0.97
N TRP A 206 2.70 -22.66 -1.76
CA TRP A 206 2.92 -22.68 -3.20
C TRP A 206 3.83 -21.51 -3.62
N PRO A 207 5.16 -21.62 -3.52
CA PRO A 207 6.08 -20.51 -3.85
C PRO A 207 5.96 -19.98 -5.29
N ALA A 208 5.55 -20.83 -6.24
CA ALA A 208 5.27 -20.44 -7.63
C ALA A 208 4.20 -19.35 -7.76
N VAL A 209 3.34 -19.22 -6.74
CA VAL A 209 2.29 -18.22 -6.60
C VAL A 209 2.84 -16.86 -6.18
N GLY A 210 4.03 -16.83 -5.58
CA GLY A 210 4.66 -15.62 -5.04
C GLY A 210 5.18 -14.62 -6.07
N ARG A 211 4.67 -14.66 -7.31
CA ARG A 211 4.90 -13.62 -8.32
C ARG A 211 4.05 -12.40 -8.00
N LEU A 212 4.43 -11.71 -6.92
CA LEU A 212 3.81 -10.48 -6.45
C LEU A 212 4.10 -9.27 -7.37
N ALA A 213 4.85 -9.46 -8.46
CA ALA A 213 5.17 -8.39 -9.42
C ALA A 213 3.91 -7.75 -10.01
N SER A 214 2.90 -8.56 -10.34
CA SER A 214 1.63 -8.03 -10.85
C SER A 214 0.86 -7.22 -9.81
N ALA A 215 1.11 -7.40 -8.51
CA ALA A 215 0.51 -6.61 -7.43
C ALA A 215 1.25 -5.28 -7.17
N ALA A 216 2.43 -5.06 -7.76
CA ALA A 216 3.20 -3.81 -7.63
C ALA A 216 2.39 -2.53 -7.92
N PRO A 217 1.59 -2.42 -9.00
CA PRO A 217 0.74 -1.25 -9.24
C PRO A 217 -0.25 -0.98 -8.10
N VAL A 218 -0.93 -2.02 -7.61
CA VAL A 218 -1.91 -1.87 -6.51
C VAL A 218 -1.21 -1.34 -5.26
N LEU A 219 -0.08 -1.96 -4.89
CA LEU A 219 0.70 -1.54 -3.72
C LEU A 219 1.20 -0.11 -3.86
N ALA A 220 1.75 0.25 -5.02
CA ALA A 220 2.29 1.58 -5.24
C ALA A 220 1.22 2.67 -5.24
N LEU A 221 0.12 2.47 -5.98
CA LEU A 221 -0.94 3.47 -6.09
C LEU A 221 -1.73 3.60 -4.78
N VAL A 222 -2.07 2.48 -4.14
CA VAL A 222 -2.91 2.50 -2.93
C VAL A 222 -2.11 2.87 -1.69
N ALA A 223 -0.96 2.23 -1.43
CA ALA A 223 -0.21 2.50 -0.19
C ALA A 223 0.38 3.92 -0.19
N VAL A 224 1.04 4.33 -1.29
CA VAL A 224 1.56 5.71 -1.40
C VAL A 224 0.43 6.71 -1.51
N GLY A 225 -0.68 6.37 -2.17
CA GLY A 225 -1.89 7.18 -2.20
C GLY A 225 -2.42 7.46 -0.79
N GLN A 226 -2.52 6.44 0.06
CA GLN A 226 -2.92 6.59 1.47
C GLN A 226 -1.97 7.50 2.26
N TRP A 227 -0.65 7.36 2.06
CA TRP A 227 0.31 8.24 2.74
C TRP A 227 0.29 9.67 2.21
N ALA A 228 0.01 9.86 0.92
CA ALA A 228 -0.22 11.18 0.35
C ALA A 228 -1.47 11.80 0.97
N VAL A 229 -2.55 11.03 1.18
CA VAL A 229 -3.72 11.52 1.91
C VAL A 229 -3.32 11.96 3.32
N GLY A 230 -2.53 11.14 4.04
CA GLY A 230 -2.00 11.53 5.34
C GLY A 230 -1.15 12.82 5.28
N LEU A 231 -0.28 12.94 4.28
CA LEU A 231 0.64 14.06 4.11
C LEU A 231 -0.07 15.40 3.88
N PHE A 232 -1.12 15.41 3.05
CA PHE A 232 -1.77 16.64 2.64
C PHE A 232 -3.05 16.96 3.42
N TYR A 233 -3.68 15.95 4.04
CA TYR A 233 -4.97 16.13 4.71
C TYR A 233 -4.98 15.69 6.19
N ALA A 234 -3.87 15.14 6.72
CA ALA A 234 -3.78 14.65 8.10
C ALA A 234 -2.49 15.06 8.82
N GLU A 235 -1.83 16.12 8.36
CA GLU A 235 -0.60 16.64 8.96
C GLU A 235 0.52 15.58 9.15
N LEU A 236 0.53 14.52 8.34
CA LEU A 236 1.55 13.49 8.45
C LEU A 236 2.94 14.14 8.27
N PRO A 237 3.91 13.89 9.19
CA PRO A 237 5.23 14.46 9.08
C PRO A 237 5.89 14.08 7.74
N LYS A 238 6.37 15.10 7.01
CA LYS A 238 7.02 14.93 5.70
C LYS A 238 8.15 13.90 5.74
N ALA A 239 8.92 13.86 6.83
CA ALA A 239 9.97 12.90 7.04
C ALA A 239 9.44 11.45 7.08
N SER A 240 8.32 11.20 7.78
CA SER A 240 7.68 9.88 7.82
C SER A 240 7.21 9.44 6.43
N PHE A 241 6.62 10.36 5.65
CA PHE A 241 6.24 10.08 4.26
C PHE A 241 7.45 9.66 3.41
N VAL A 242 8.53 10.44 3.42
CA VAL A 242 9.74 10.15 2.64
C VAL A 242 10.35 8.80 3.03
N LEU A 243 10.45 8.52 4.32
CA LEU A 243 10.97 7.26 4.84
C LEU A 243 10.12 6.05 4.41
N LEU A 244 8.78 6.18 4.45
CA LEU A 244 7.88 5.12 3.98
C LEU A 244 8.00 4.88 2.48
N VAL A 245 8.09 5.94 1.67
CA VAL A 245 8.27 5.83 0.21
C VAL A 245 9.61 5.20 -0.15
N LEU A 246 10.67 5.48 0.62
CA LEU A 246 11.99 4.91 0.42
C LEU A 246 12.16 3.50 1.01
N ALA A 247 11.30 3.06 1.93
CA ALA A 247 11.42 1.75 2.58
C ALA A 247 11.53 0.55 1.61
N PRO A 248 10.84 0.49 0.45
CA PRO A 248 11.03 -0.56 -0.55
C PRO A 248 12.44 -0.65 -1.14
N LEU A 249 13.27 0.38 -0.97
CA LEU A 249 14.67 0.34 -1.41
C LEU A 249 15.44 -0.79 -0.71
N GLY A 250 15.08 -1.12 0.53
CA GLY A 250 15.61 -2.29 1.25
C GLY A 250 15.33 -3.62 0.54
N LEU A 251 14.28 -3.71 -0.28
CA LEU A 251 13.95 -4.92 -1.06
C LEU A 251 14.96 -5.14 -2.20
N VAL A 252 15.39 -4.03 -2.83
CA VAL A 252 16.32 -4.03 -3.97
C VAL A 252 17.77 -4.13 -3.51
N LEU A 253 18.14 -3.46 -2.41
CA LEU A 253 19.52 -3.51 -1.89
C LEU A 253 20.00 -4.93 -1.59
N VAL A 254 19.14 -5.82 -1.11
CA VAL A 254 19.50 -7.22 -0.82
C VAL A 254 19.85 -8.02 -2.09
N GLN A 255 19.48 -7.53 -3.27
CA GLN A 255 19.78 -8.16 -4.56
C GLN A 255 21.15 -7.77 -5.11
N LEU A 256 21.86 -6.84 -4.48
CA LEU A 256 23.23 -6.53 -4.86
C LEU A 256 24.09 -7.81 -4.82
N PRO A 257 25.02 -8.01 -5.77
CA PRO A 257 25.74 -9.27 -5.95
C PRO A 257 26.49 -9.74 -4.70
N LEU A 258 26.91 -8.81 -3.83
CA LEU A 258 27.55 -9.10 -2.55
C LEU A 258 26.59 -9.74 -1.52
N LEU A 259 25.32 -9.37 -1.54
CA LEU A 259 24.28 -9.84 -0.62
C LEU A 259 23.47 -10.99 -1.20
N ALA A 260 23.33 -11.06 -2.54
CA ALA A 260 22.62 -12.12 -3.24
C ALA A 260 23.23 -13.51 -3.02
N ARG A 261 24.54 -13.59 -2.76
CA ARG A 261 25.27 -14.85 -2.48
C ARG A 261 25.04 -15.40 -1.07
N ARG A 262 24.35 -14.68 -0.19
CA ARG A 262 24.12 -15.10 1.20
C ARG A 262 23.02 -16.17 1.29
N ALA A 263 23.02 -16.92 2.39
CA ALA A 263 21.99 -17.92 2.67
C ALA A 263 20.58 -17.28 2.68
N PRO A 264 19.51 -18.00 2.29
CA PRO A 264 18.17 -17.44 2.13
C PRO A 264 17.61 -16.81 3.41
N LEU A 265 17.86 -17.42 4.57
CA LEU A 265 17.44 -16.86 5.87
C LEU A 265 18.14 -15.55 6.20
N VAL A 266 19.44 -15.44 5.90
CA VAL A 266 20.21 -14.19 6.10
C VAL A 266 19.66 -13.10 5.19
N ARG A 267 19.29 -13.44 3.96
CA ARG A 267 18.72 -12.48 3.01
C ARG A 267 17.34 -12.00 3.41
N LEU A 268 16.50 -12.91 3.93
CA LEU A 268 15.23 -12.55 4.55
C LEU A 268 15.44 -11.59 5.73
N ALA A 269 16.32 -11.95 6.66
CA ALA A 269 16.64 -11.11 7.81
C ALA A 269 17.13 -9.72 7.39
N LEU A 270 18.08 -9.64 6.44
CA LEU A 270 18.55 -8.37 5.89
C LEU A 270 17.43 -7.55 5.26
N ARG A 271 16.54 -8.19 4.49
CA ARG A 271 15.41 -7.51 3.84
C ARG A 271 14.46 -6.92 4.86
N LEU A 272 14.07 -7.70 5.87
CA LEU A 272 13.20 -7.24 6.96
C LEU A 272 13.87 -6.14 7.77
N SER A 273 15.16 -6.29 8.11
CA SER A 273 15.92 -5.29 8.84
C SER A 273 16.04 -3.98 8.08
N LEU A 274 16.29 -4.00 6.76
CA LEU A 274 16.39 -2.78 5.96
C LEU A 274 15.04 -2.08 5.80
N VAL A 275 13.96 -2.83 5.58
CA VAL A 275 12.60 -2.25 5.55
C VAL A 275 12.24 -1.67 6.92
N ALA A 276 12.52 -2.39 8.01
CA ALA A 276 12.29 -1.93 9.38
C ALA A 276 13.15 -0.72 9.74
N LEU A 277 14.40 -0.66 9.27
CA LEU A 277 15.31 0.46 9.51
C LEU A 277 14.81 1.75 8.87
N LEU A 278 14.11 1.67 7.73
CA LEU A 278 13.53 2.84 7.06
C LEU A 278 12.13 3.16 7.59
N ALA A 279 11.26 2.15 7.74
CA ALA A 279 9.88 2.34 8.16
C ALA A 279 9.73 2.58 9.68
N GLY A 280 10.61 2.00 10.49
CA GLY A 280 10.61 2.12 11.96
C GLY A 280 10.77 3.57 12.45
N PRO A 281 11.77 4.32 11.96
CA PRO A 281 11.90 5.75 12.28
C PRO A 281 10.69 6.57 11.81
N ALA A 282 10.04 6.21 10.70
CA ALA A 282 8.82 6.88 10.26
C ALA A 282 7.69 6.73 11.30
N VAL A 283 7.53 5.52 11.85
CA VAL A 283 6.57 5.22 12.95
C VAL A 283 6.96 5.99 14.21
N ALA A 284 8.24 6.00 14.59
CA ALA A 284 8.72 6.68 15.79
C ALA A 284 8.50 8.21 15.72
N ILE A 285 8.74 8.82 14.56
CA ILE A 285 8.48 10.25 14.33
C ILE A 285 6.98 10.53 14.45
N ALA A 286 6.13 9.74 13.79
CA ALA A 286 4.68 9.90 13.87
C ALA A 286 4.17 9.75 15.30
N ALA A 287 4.65 8.75 16.04
CA ALA A 287 4.32 8.53 17.45
C ALA A 287 4.76 9.72 18.34
N ARG A 288 5.95 10.28 18.12
CA ARG A 288 6.41 11.46 18.86
C ARG A 288 5.49 12.66 18.63
N HIS A 289 5.08 12.91 17.38
CA HIS A 289 4.11 13.96 17.06
C HIS A 289 2.75 13.73 17.70
N TYR A 290 2.32 12.47 17.82
CA TYR A 290 1.05 12.12 18.46
C TYR A 290 1.05 12.32 19.99
N PHE A 291 2.12 11.92 20.69
CA PHE A 291 2.13 11.90 22.16
C PHE A 291 2.68 13.17 22.85
N VAL A 292 3.55 13.95 22.19
CA VAL A 292 4.23 15.11 22.82
C VAL A 292 3.36 16.37 22.98
N PRO A 293 2.40 16.71 22.09
CA PRO A 293 1.64 17.97 22.19
C PRO A 293 0.76 18.10 23.46
N ALA A 294 0.22 16.99 23.96
CA ALA A 294 -0.71 17.00 25.09
C ALA A 294 -0.04 17.38 26.43
N ALA A 295 1.23 17.01 26.62
CA ALA A 295 1.95 17.25 27.89
C ALA A 295 2.32 18.73 28.09
N ALA A 296 2.49 19.49 27.01
CA ALA A 296 2.81 20.91 27.07
C ALA A 296 1.56 21.78 27.33
N ALA A 297 0.38 21.36 26.86
CA ALA A 297 -0.87 22.09 27.04
C ALA A 297 -1.42 22.00 28.48
N SER A 298 -1.17 20.91 29.21
CA SER A 298 -1.66 20.72 30.58
C SER A 298 -0.87 21.45 31.67
N GLY A 299 0.28 22.05 31.35
CA GLY A 299 1.16 22.73 32.31
C GLY A 299 0.95 24.24 32.47
N GLY A 300 0.04 24.86 31.69
CA GLY A 300 0.04 26.31 31.47
C GLY A 300 -1.07 27.15 32.13
N THR A 301 -2.16 26.56 32.66
CA THR A 301 -3.33 27.36 33.09
C THR A 301 -3.95 26.86 34.39
N SER A 302 -3.23 27.01 35.51
CA SER A 302 -3.82 26.91 36.85
C SER A 302 -4.42 28.24 37.35
N GLY A 303 -4.80 29.18 36.48
CA GLY A 303 -5.17 30.52 36.92
C GLY A 303 -6.02 31.34 35.96
N ALA A 304 -7.27 30.93 35.72
CA ALA A 304 -8.41 31.83 35.51
C ALA A 304 -9.69 31.01 35.28
N ALA A 305 -10.58 30.97 36.27
CA ALA A 305 -11.93 30.44 36.12
C ALA A 305 -12.74 31.37 35.20
N GLY A 306 -12.72 31.10 33.89
CA GLY A 306 -13.56 31.75 32.88
C GLY A 306 -14.76 30.88 32.51
N SER A 307 -15.95 31.48 32.51
CA SER A 307 -17.29 30.85 32.41
C SER A 307 -17.51 29.96 31.16
N PRO A 308 -18.16 28.77 31.29
CA PRO A 308 -18.29 27.74 30.24
C PRO A 308 -19.49 27.92 29.28
N ALA A 309 -19.78 29.14 28.78
CA ALA A 309 -21.07 29.39 28.12
C ALA A 309 -21.13 29.28 26.57
N ASP A 310 -20.04 29.35 25.79
CA ASP A 310 -20.18 29.69 24.36
C ASP A 310 -19.68 28.70 23.28
N ASP A 311 -19.05 27.56 23.60
CA ASP A 311 -18.44 26.70 22.56
C ASP A 311 -19.31 25.49 22.16
N ALA A 312 -20.38 25.76 21.42
CA ALA A 312 -21.20 24.76 20.74
C ALA A 312 -21.25 25.01 19.22
N ASN A 313 -20.12 24.93 18.52
CA ASN A 313 -20.15 24.89 17.06
C ASN A 313 -18.89 24.28 16.42
N TYR A 314 -18.80 22.94 16.41
CA TYR A 314 -17.99 22.22 15.43
C TYR A 314 -18.82 21.07 14.85
N GLY A 315 -19.64 21.40 13.86
CA GLY A 315 -20.30 20.43 12.99
C GLY A 315 -19.36 20.05 11.85
N TYR A 316 -18.90 18.80 11.88
CA TYR A 316 -18.53 18.03 10.69
C TYR A 316 -19.69 17.12 10.32
#